data_AF-A0A3M4NSU1-F1
#
_entry.id   AF-A0A3M4NSU1-F1
#
_cell.length_a   1.000
_cell.length_b   1.000
_cell.length_c   1.000
_cell.angle_alpha   90.00
_cell.angle_beta   90.00
_cell.angle_gamma   90.00
#
_symmetry.space_group_name_H-M   'P 1'
#
loop_
_entity.id
_entity.type
_entity.pdbx_description
1 polymer ?
#
loop_
_entity_poly.entity_id
_entity_poly.type
_entity_poly.pdbx_seq_one_letter_code
_entity_poly.pdbx_strand_id
1 'polypeptide(L)'
;MASSGQSVLCVYRYDPLDRLADSSAAGQGSTRLFYQKILLATQIQGQVQHTLMRTDEHLLACLSAENNQRDGALLATDQQQSVIAAQGLEFAYTPYGHRHPSGPASLPGFTGQRVDPV
;
A
#
# COMPACT_ATOMS: atom_id res chain seq x y z
N MET A 1 37.33 12.16 -6.44
CA MET A 1 36.29 13.12 -6.87
C MET A 1 35.04 12.31 -7.15
N ALA A 2 34.08 12.29 -6.20
CA ALA A 2 32.86 11.48 -6.31
C ALA A 2 31.83 12.23 -7.16
N SER A 3 31.22 11.52 -8.10
CA SER A 3 30.18 11.99 -9.02
C SER A 3 29.02 12.68 -8.27
N SER A 4 28.93 14.00 -8.39
CA SER A 4 27.81 14.83 -7.93
C SER A 4 26.65 14.72 -8.92
N GLY A 5 25.58 13.98 -8.57
CA GLY A 5 24.36 13.99 -9.40
C GLY A 5 23.27 12.94 -9.11
N GLN A 6 23.51 11.95 -8.25
CA GLN A 6 22.48 10.94 -7.94
C GLN A 6 21.79 11.27 -6.62
N SER A 7 20.51 11.68 -6.70
CA SER A 7 19.62 11.78 -5.54
C SER A 7 18.91 10.44 -5.33
N VAL A 8 18.98 9.91 -4.10
CA VAL A 8 18.24 8.71 -3.72
C VAL A 8 16.76 9.08 -3.60
N LEU A 9 15.89 8.44 -4.39
CA LEU A 9 14.44 8.67 -4.36
C LEU A 9 13.72 7.82 -3.30
N CYS A 10 14.18 6.59 -3.08
CA CYS A 10 13.67 5.71 -2.04
C CYS A 10 14.71 4.65 -1.68
N VAL A 11 14.70 4.22 -0.42
CA VAL A 11 15.47 3.07 0.05
C VAL A 11 14.49 1.97 0.45
N TYR A 12 14.69 0.79 -0.11
CA TYR A 12 13.89 -0.40 0.18
C TYR A 12 14.73 -1.36 1.03
N ARG A 13 14.14 -1.94 2.07
CA ARG A 13 14.77 -2.97 2.91
C ARG A 13 13.91 -4.20 2.93
N TYR A 14 14.57 -5.36 2.86
CA TYR A 14 13.91 -6.66 2.82
C TYR A 14 14.19 -7.43 4.10
N ASP A 15 13.23 -8.25 4.51
CA ASP A 15 13.43 -9.20 5.61
C ASP A 15 14.18 -10.46 5.13
N PRO A 16 14.59 -11.37 6.05
CA PRO A 16 15.26 -12.61 5.67
C PRO A 16 14.44 -13.58 4.81
N LEU A 17 13.14 -13.32 4.60
CA LEU A 17 12.25 -14.08 3.73
C LEU A 17 12.08 -13.41 2.36
N ASP A 18 12.91 -12.42 2.04
CA ASP A 18 12.89 -11.65 0.80
C ASP A 18 11.60 -10.85 0.58
N ARG A 19 10.98 -10.37 1.68
CA ARG A 19 9.79 -9.52 1.63
C ARG A 19 10.14 -8.09 1.98
N LEU A 20 9.56 -7.13 1.26
CA LEU A 20 9.79 -5.70 1.49
C LEU A 20 9.32 -5.32 2.91
N ALA A 21 10.24 -5.10 3.84
CA ALA A 21 9.94 -4.81 5.24
C ALA A 21 9.84 -3.30 5.53
N ASP A 22 10.56 -2.48 4.78
CA ASP A 22 10.61 -1.03 4.97
C ASP A 22 10.85 -0.32 3.63
N SER A 23 10.14 0.79 3.41
CA SER A 23 10.38 1.71 2.30
C SER A 23 10.49 3.14 2.83
N SER A 24 11.60 3.81 2.58
CA SER A 24 11.83 5.20 2.97
C SER A 24 12.05 6.06 1.73
N ALA A 25 10.97 6.67 1.24
CA ALA A 25 11.00 7.62 0.13
C ALA A 25 11.60 8.97 0.58
N ALA A 26 12.31 9.64 -0.32
CA ALA A 26 12.95 10.91 -0.06
C ALA A 26 11.91 11.98 0.29
N GLY A 27 12.11 12.65 1.42
CA GLY A 27 11.17 13.67 1.91
C GLY A 27 9.90 13.11 2.57
N GLN A 28 9.76 11.77 2.70
CA GLN A 28 8.65 11.13 3.41
C GLN A 28 9.14 10.31 4.61
N GLY A 29 8.22 10.02 5.54
CA GLY A 29 8.49 9.11 6.65
C GLY A 29 8.66 7.67 6.17
N SER A 30 9.51 6.90 6.86
CA SER A 30 9.66 5.48 6.56
C SER A 30 8.35 4.73 6.79
N THR A 31 8.07 3.82 5.87
CA THR A 31 6.88 2.98 5.89
C THR A 31 7.31 1.56 6.15
N ARG A 32 6.88 0.99 7.28
CA ARG A 32 7.11 -0.40 7.65
C ARG A 32 5.94 -1.27 7.22
N LEU A 33 6.26 -2.43 6.67
CA LEU A 33 5.30 -3.37 6.12
C LEU A 33 5.33 -4.69 6.90
N PHE A 34 4.16 -5.18 7.25
CA PHE A 34 3.97 -6.41 8.02
C PHE A 34 3.07 -7.37 7.26
N TYR A 35 3.48 -8.63 7.23
CA TYR A 35 2.88 -9.65 6.40
C TYR A 35 2.23 -10.73 7.25
N GLN A 36 1.05 -11.18 6.81
CA GLN A 36 0.44 -12.42 7.27
C GLN A 36 0.67 -13.48 6.19
N LYS A 37 1.50 -14.48 6.49
CA LYS A 37 2.03 -15.43 5.51
C LYS A 37 2.78 -14.68 4.39
N ILE A 38 2.24 -14.65 3.18
CA ILE A 38 2.80 -13.97 2.02
C ILE A 38 2.07 -12.66 1.66
N LEU A 39 0.93 -12.38 2.31
CA LEU A 39 0.08 -11.23 1.98
C LEU A 39 0.39 -10.06 2.91
N LEU A 40 0.44 -8.85 2.35
CA LEU A 40 0.57 -7.61 3.13
C LEU A 40 -0.67 -7.43 4.01
N ALA A 41 -0.46 -7.33 5.32
CA ALA A 41 -1.51 -7.21 6.32
C ALA A 41 -1.57 -5.79 6.90
N THR A 42 -0.43 -5.21 7.26
CA THR A 42 -0.38 -3.91 7.93
C THR A 42 0.75 -3.06 7.38
N GLN A 43 0.47 -1.78 7.18
CA GLN A 43 1.44 -0.74 6.84
C GLN A 43 1.45 0.31 7.95
N ILE A 44 2.64 0.71 8.41
CA ILE A 44 2.80 1.74 9.45
C ILE A 44 3.75 2.82 8.93
N GLN A 45 3.27 4.07 8.90
CA GLN A 45 4.06 5.25 8.56
C GLN A 45 3.90 6.31 9.67
N GLY A 46 4.92 6.46 10.50
CA GLY A 46 4.85 7.33 11.67
C GLY A 46 3.78 6.87 12.68
N GLN A 47 2.78 7.72 12.95
CA GLN A 47 1.62 7.42 13.82
C GLN A 47 0.42 6.86 13.06
N VAL A 48 0.49 6.80 11.72
CA VAL A 48 -0.59 6.28 10.87
C VAL A 48 -0.37 4.80 10.63
N GLN A 49 -1.39 4.00 10.90
CA GLN A 49 -1.43 2.58 10.61
C GLN A 49 -2.57 2.29 9.64
N HIS A 50 -2.30 1.53 8.58
CA HIS A 50 -3.30 0.96 7.69
C HIS A 50 -3.28 -0.56 7.78
N THR A 51 -4.41 -1.18 8.09
CA THR A 51 -4.58 -2.62 8.19
C THR A 51 -5.54 -3.11 7.11
N LEU A 52 -5.09 -4.03 6.27
CA LEU A 52 -5.90 -4.66 5.24
C LEU A 52 -6.64 -5.86 5.82
N MET A 53 -7.96 -5.83 5.71
CA MET A 53 -8.85 -6.90 6.14
C MET A 53 -9.16 -7.81 4.96
N ARG A 54 -8.84 -9.10 5.10
CA ARG A 54 -9.01 -10.12 4.07
C ARG A 54 -9.74 -11.35 4.61
N THR A 55 -10.45 -12.05 3.75
CA THR A 55 -10.92 -13.42 4.01
C THR A 55 -10.39 -14.34 2.92
N ASP A 56 -9.60 -15.33 3.32
CA ASP A 56 -8.72 -16.10 2.43
C ASP A 56 -7.93 -15.16 1.50
N GLU A 57 -8.31 -15.11 0.23
CA GLU A 57 -7.67 -14.28 -0.79
C GLU A 57 -8.42 -12.96 -1.06
N HIS A 58 -9.66 -12.82 -0.60
CA HIS A 58 -10.51 -11.65 -0.91
C HIS A 58 -10.22 -10.49 0.03
N LEU A 59 -9.89 -9.34 -0.56
CA LEU A 59 -9.72 -8.09 0.16
C LEU A 59 -11.07 -7.40 0.37
N LEU A 60 -11.39 -7.13 1.63
CA LEU A 60 -12.73 -6.68 2.06
C LEU A 60 -12.73 -5.23 2.55
N ALA A 61 -11.70 -4.84 3.32
CA ALA A 61 -11.64 -3.51 3.91
C ALA A 61 -10.21 -3.03 4.15
N CYS A 62 -10.04 -1.73 4.31
CA CYS A 62 -8.83 -1.11 4.85
C CYS A 62 -9.22 -0.29 6.08
N LEU A 63 -8.60 -0.59 7.22
CA LEU A 63 -8.76 0.19 8.45
C LEU A 63 -7.59 1.15 8.59
N SER A 64 -7.85 2.44 8.74
CA SER A 64 -6.87 3.44 9.16
C SER A 64 -6.98 3.66 10.67
N ALA A 65 -5.84 3.80 11.33
CA ALA A 65 -5.75 4.22 12.71
C ALA A 65 -4.70 5.32 12.84
N GLU A 66 -5.09 6.47 13.38
CA GLU A 66 -4.22 7.62 13.65
C GLU A 66 -4.70 8.33 14.91
N ASN A 67 -3.80 8.65 15.84
CA ASN A 67 -4.10 9.44 17.04
C ASN A 67 -5.37 9.00 17.80
N ASN A 68 -5.51 7.68 18.02
CA ASN A 68 -6.68 7.05 18.67
C ASN A 68 -8.01 7.13 17.91
N GLN A 69 -8.04 7.74 16.73
CA GLN A 69 -9.16 7.65 15.79
C GLN A 69 -8.97 6.43 14.90
N ARG A 70 -10.09 5.76 14.57
CA ARG A 70 -10.11 4.64 13.64
C ARG A 70 -11.17 4.91 12.60
N ASP A 71 -10.79 4.76 11.35
CA ASP A 71 -11.70 4.85 10.22
C ASP A 71 -11.58 3.58 9.36
N GLY A 72 -12.67 3.21 8.70
CA GLY A 72 -12.80 1.94 8.00
C GLY A 72 -13.39 2.13 6.62
N ALA A 73 -12.62 1.75 5.60
CA ALA A 73 -13.04 1.74 4.21
C ALA A 73 -13.46 0.35 3.80
N LEU A 74 -14.71 0.15 3.38
CA LEU A 74 -15.08 -1.04 2.61
C LEU A 74 -14.51 -0.93 1.20
N LEU A 75 -14.01 -2.05 0.69
CA LEU A 75 -13.37 -2.15 -0.62
C LEU A 75 -14.20 -3.04 -1.52
N ALA A 76 -14.46 -2.57 -2.73
CA ALA A 76 -14.93 -3.42 -3.81
C ALA A 76 -13.73 -3.83 -4.67
N THR A 77 -13.62 -5.13 -4.92
CA THR A 77 -12.54 -5.70 -5.71
C THR A 77 -13.06 -6.44 -6.93
N ASP A 78 -12.28 -6.45 -8.01
CA ASP A 78 -12.54 -7.29 -9.17
C ASP A 78 -12.08 -8.75 -8.93
N GLN A 79 -12.26 -9.61 -9.94
CA GLN A 79 -11.84 -11.02 -9.87
C GLN A 79 -10.32 -11.19 -9.65
N GLN A 80 -9.53 -10.19 -10.03
CA GLN A 80 -8.08 -10.19 -9.83
C GLN A 80 -7.67 -9.56 -8.49
N GLN A 81 -8.64 -9.18 -7.65
CA GLN A 81 -8.46 -8.47 -6.37
C GLN A 81 -8.00 -7.02 -6.49
N SER A 82 -8.07 -6.43 -7.69
CA SER A 82 -7.81 -5.00 -7.87
C SER A 82 -8.91 -4.19 -7.21
N VAL A 83 -8.56 -3.17 -6.43
CA VAL A 83 -9.56 -2.32 -5.76
C VAL A 83 -10.19 -1.39 -6.79
N ILE A 84 -11.46 -1.67 -7.14
CA ILE A 84 -12.26 -0.90 -8.10
C ILE A 84 -13.17 0.12 -7.41
N ALA A 85 -13.41 0.02 -6.11
CA ALA A 85 -14.03 1.10 -5.35
C ALA A 85 -13.62 1.10 -3.87
N ALA A 86 -13.58 2.27 -3.26
CA ALA A 86 -13.34 2.43 -1.83
C ALA A 86 -13.99 3.73 -1.31
N GLN A 87 -14.71 3.66 -0.19
CA GLN A 87 -15.37 4.83 0.44
C GLN A 87 -16.24 5.67 -0.53
N GLY A 88 -16.88 5.04 -1.52
CA GLY A 88 -17.70 5.73 -2.52
C GLY A 88 -16.91 6.34 -3.69
N LEU A 89 -15.58 6.18 -3.72
CA LEU A 89 -14.76 6.48 -4.89
C LEU A 89 -14.63 5.23 -5.76
N GLU A 90 -14.84 5.37 -7.07
CA GLU A 90 -14.65 4.30 -8.05
C GLU A 90 -13.30 4.47 -8.79
N PHE A 91 -12.73 3.34 -9.19
CA PHE A 91 -11.45 3.24 -9.89
C PHE A 91 -11.58 2.28 -11.07
N ALA A 92 -10.98 2.65 -12.19
CA ALA A 92 -10.77 1.80 -13.33
C ALA A 92 -9.29 1.46 -13.48
N TYR A 93 -8.99 0.27 -14.00
CA TYR A 93 -7.64 -0.13 -14.36
C TYR A 93 -7.56 -0.39 -15.85
N THR A 94 -6.45 0.02 -16.46
CA THR A 94 -6.06 -0.54 -17.75
C THR A 94 -5.69 -2.02 -17.58
N PRO A 95 -5.66 -2.81 -18.67
CA PRO A 95 -5.28 -4.23 -18.60
C PRO A 95 -3.90 -4.48 -17.97
N TYR A 96 -3.04 -3.46 -17.92
CA TYR A 96 -1.70 -3.53 -17.34
C TYR A 96 -1.58 -2.76 -16.01
N GLY A 97 -2.69 -2.50 -15.32
CA GLY A 97 -2.70 -2.05 -13.94
C GLY A 97 -2.59 -0.53 -13.72
N HIS A 98 -2.69 0.29 -14.77
CA HIS A 98 -2.73 1.74 -14.60
C HIS A 98 -4.10 2.15 -14.06
N ARG A 99 -4.14 2.75 -12.86
CA ARG A 99 -5.37 3.16 -12.18
C ARG A 99 -5.79 4.57 -12.59
N HIS A 100 -7.08 4.76 -12.85
CA HIS A 100 -7.71 6.07 -12.99
C HIS A 100 -9.08 6.12 -12.28
N PRO A 101 -9.38 7.14 -11.45
CA PRO A 101 -8.47 8.15 -10.94
C PRO A 101 -7.39 7.57 -10.02
N SER A 102 -6.34 8.35 -9.73
CA SER A 102 -5.35 7.99 -8.72
C SER A 102 -6.02 7.85 -7.35
N GLY A 103 -5.75 6.75 -6.65
CA GLY A 103 -6.25 6.51 -5.30
C GLY A 103 -5.27 6.96 -4.21
N PRO A 104 -5.73 7.07 -2.95
CA PRO A 104 -4.83 7.31 -1.82
C PRO A 104 -3.81 6.18 -1.66
N ALA A 105 -2.57 6.53 -1.29
CA ALA A 105 -1.44 5.60 -1.17
C ALA A 105 -1.62 4.50 -0.12
N SER A 106 -2.58 4.66 0.79
CA SER A 106 -2.96 3.67 1.80
C SER A 106 -3.81 2.53 1.24
N LEU A 107 -4.45 2.74 0.09
CA LEU A 107 -5.26 1.71 -0.56
C LEU A 107 -4.39 0.82 -1.45
N PRO A 108 -4.60 -0.50 -1.41
CA PRO A 108 -3.96 -1.39 -2.34
C PRO A 108 -4.48 -1.14 -3.76
N GLY A 109 -3.55 -1.30 -4.69
CA GLY A 109 -3.56 -1.11 -6.13
C GLY A 109 -4.20 -2.24 -6.94
N PHE A 110 -3.64 -2.39 -8.13
CA PHE A 110 -3.90 -3.50 -9.04
C PHE A 110 -3.53 -4.83 -8.38
N THR A 111 -4.33 -5.88 -8.61
CA THR A 111 -4.14 -7.21 -7.99
C THR A 111 -4.04 -7.22 -6.46
N GLY A 112 -4.58 -6.20 -5.79
CA GLY A 112 -4.51 -6.07 -4.34
C GLY A 112 -3.10 -5.79 -3.79
N GLN A 113 -2.15 -5.44 -4.65
CA GLN A 113 -0.76 -5.10 -4.30
C GLN A 113 -0.63 -3.66 -3.86
N ARG A 114 0.36 -3.34 -3.02
CA ARG A 114 0.63 -1.96 -2.61
C ARG A 114 1.09 -1.11 -3.80
N VAL A 115 0.65 0.15 -3.85
CA VAL A 115 1.15 1.15 -4.80
C VAL A 115 2.47 1.71 -4.28
N ASP A 116 3.51 1.73 -5.12
CA ASP A 116 4.79 2.33 -4.74
C ASP A 116 4.65 3.87 -4.66
N PRO A 117 5.22 4.53 -3.64
CA PRO A 117 5.19 5.99 -3.52
C PRO A 117 6.08 6.76 -4.52
N VAL A 118 6.98 6.08 -5.25
CA VAL A 118 7.92 6.72 -6.22
C VAL A 118 7.43 6.59 -7.66
#